data_AF-A0A921JHX8-F1
#
_entry.id   AF-A0A921JHX8-F1
#
_cell.length_a   1.000
_cell.length_b   1.000
_cell.length_c   1.000
_cell.angle_alpha   90.00
_cell.angle_beta   90.00
_cell.angle_gamma   90.00
#
_symmetry.space_group_name_H-M   'P 1'
#
loop_
_entity.id
_entity.type
_entity.pdbx_description
1 polymer ?
#
loop_
_entity_poly.entity_id
_entity_poly.type
_entity_poly.pdbx_seq_one_letter_code
_entity_poly.pdbx_strand_id
1 'polypeptide(L)'
;MGAGFTFNVAFQRWLKSNAGKTYAVAYGRIMAEKKRTRTDIGRQVEYNAYIRDLFASNPDMTLKDAIRCWKYKRGLPGHNRYEESDLVALSPRAEI
;
A
#
# COMPACT_ATOMS: atom_id res chain seq x y z
N MET A 1 -20.28 -4.64 22.60
CA MET A 1 -19.01 -4.78 21.86
C MET A 1 -19.13 -3.97 20.58
N GLY A 2 -18.20 -3.06 20.32
CA GLY A 2 -18.34 -2.01 19.29
C GLY A 2 -17.87 -2.42 17.90
N ALA A 3 -18.26 -1.63 16.90
CA ALA A 3 -18.10 -1.85 15.46
C ALA A 3 -16.65 -1.95 14.91
N GLY A 4 -15.63 -1.99 15.79
CA GLY A 4 -14.21 -2.11 15.42
C GLY A 4 -13.52 -3.37 15.97
N PHE A 5 -14.28 -4.31 16.55
CA PHE A 5 -13.72 -5.59 16.98
C PHE A 5 -13.60 -6.55 15.80
N THR A 6 -12.41 -7.10 15.57
CA THR A 6 -12.19 -8.12 14.55
C THR A 6 -11.32 -9.23 15.11
N PHE A 7 -11.85 -10.46 15.07
CA PHE A 7 -11.17 -11.67 15.53
C PHE A 7 -10.15 -12.15 14.49
N ASN A 8 -8.95 -11.57 14.53
CA ASN A 8 -7.89 -11.83 13.56
C ASN A 8 -6.90 -12.93 14.02
N VAL A 9 -6.02 -13.38 13.14
CA VAL A 9 -5.07 -14.48 13.40
C VAL A 9 -4.10 -14.16 14.55
N ALA A 10 -3.68 -12.91 14.71
CA ALA A 10 -2.84 -12.50 15.84
C ALA A 10 -3.60 -12.64 17.17
N PHE A 11 -4.88 -12.30 17.18
CA PHE A 11 -5.77 -12.47 18.33
C PHE A 11 -5.97 -13.95 18.69
N GLN A 12 -6.19 -14.82 17.70
CA GLN A 12 -6.32 -16.27 17.90
C GLN A 12 -5.05 -16.90 18.50
N ARG A 13 -3.87 -16.55 17.97
CA ARG A 13 -2.58 -17.03 18.48
C ARG A 13 -2.35 -16.58 19.92
N TRP A 14 -2.67 -15.31 20.22
CA TRP A 14 -2.54 -14.77 21.57
C TRP A 14 -3.39 -15.53 22.58
N LEU A 15 -4.67 -15.81 22.25
CA LEU A 15 -5.56 -16.57 23.13
C LEU A 15 -5.04 -17.98 23.41
N LYS A 16 -4.54 -18.68 22.37
CA LYS A 16 -3.98 -20.03 22.53
C LYS A 16 -2.77 -20.08 23.47
N SER A 17 -1.96 -19.02 23.50
CA SER A 17 -0.77 -18.93 24.36
C SER A 17 -1.02 -18.24 25.72
N ASN A 18 -2.21 -17.69 25.97
CA ASN A 18 -2.53 -16.92 27.19
C ASN A 18 -3.86 -17.35 27.83
N ALA A 19 -4.01 -18.66 28.05
CA ALA A 19 -5.16 -19.22 28.76
C ALA A 19 -5.35 -18.57 30.14
N GLY A 20 -6.58 -18.19 30.47
CA GLY A 20 -6.93 -17.52 31.74
C GLY A 20 -6.87 -15.98 31.73
N LYS A 21 -6.42 -15.34 30.64
CA LYS A 21 -6.43 -13.87 30.53
C LYS A 21 -7.71 -13.36 29.84
N THR A 22 -8.11 -12.14 30.18
CA THR A 22 -9.34 -11.52 29.67
C THR A 22 -9.16 -10.92 28.27
N TYR A 23 -10.24 -10.93 27.49
CA TYR A 23 -10.31 -10.36 26.13
C TYR A 23 -9.87 -8.89 26.07
N ALA A 24 -10.14 -8.11 27.11
CA ALA A 24 -9.77 -6.69 27.19
C ALA A 24 -8.24 -6.48 27.15
N VAL A 25 -7.48 -7.36 27.82
CA VAL A 25 -6.00 -7.30 27.86
C VAL A 25 -5.41 -7.63 26.49
N ALA A 26 -5.97 -8.62 25.80
CA ALA A 26 -5.58 -8.99 24.45
C ALA A 26 -5.78 -7.82 23.47
N TYR A 27 -6.96 -7.21 23.53
CA TYR A 27 -7.37 -6.15 22.61
C TYR A 27 -6.50 -4.90 22.74
N GLY A 28 -6.24 -4.45 23.97
CA GLY A 28 -5.38 -3.30 24.23
C GLY A 28 -3.96 -3.49 23.66
N ARG A 29 -3.37 -4.68 23.83
CA ARG A 29 -2.03 -4.99 23.34
C ARG A 29 -1.97 -5.08 21.81
N ILE A 30 -2.91 -5.79 21.18
CA ILE A 30 -2.93 -5.95 19.72
C ILE A 30 -3.18 -4.62 19.01
N MET A 31 -3.98 -3.73 19.60
CA MET A 31 -4.16 -2.37 19.07
C MET A 31 -2.91 -1.50 19.27
N ALA A 32 -2.22 -1.64 20.41
CA ALA A 32 -0.95 -0.95 20.64
C ALA A 32 0.16 -1.45 19.68
N GLU A 33 0.21 -2.76 19.41
CA GLU A 33 1.14 -3.36 18.45
C GLU A 33 0.82 -2.90 17.02
N LYS A 34 -0.45 -2.92 16.59
CA LYS A 34 -0.88 -2.38 15.29
C LYS A 34 -0.52 -0.90 15.08
N LYS A 35 -0.55 -0.09 16.14
CA LYS A 35 -0.12 1.32 16.07
C LYS A 35 1.41 1.46 16.02
N ARG A 36 2.16 0.49 16.53
CA ARG A 36 3.64 0.45 16.51
C ARG A 36 4.18 -0.12 15.20
N THR A 37 3.51 -1.11 14.60
CA THR A 37 3.80 -1.56 13.23
C THR A 37 3.26 -0.55 12.24
N ARG A 38 4.08 0.46 11.92
CA ARG A 38 3.93 1.23 10.70
C ARG A 38 4.07 0.27 9.53
N THR A 39 2.95 -0.10 8.92
CA THR A 39 2.97 -0.67 7.58
C THR A 39 3.67 0.31 6.65
N ASP A 40 4.20 -0.18 5.53
CA ASP A 40 4.88 0.58 4.48
C ASP A 40 3.91 1.51 3.73
N ILE A 41 3.25 2.38 4.49
CA ILE A 41 2.29 3.38 4.06
C ILE A 41 2.99 4.36 3.12
N GLY A 42 4.29 4.61 3.31
CA GLY A 42 5.08 5.49 2.44
C GLY A 42 4.99 5.07 0.97
N ARG A 43 5.39 3.83 0.64
CA ARG A 43 5.31 3.35 -0.75
C ARG A 43 3.89 3.27 -1.29
N GLN A 44 2.94 2.90 -0.44
CA GLN A 44 1.54 2.78 -0.85
C GLN A 44 0.90 4.16 -1.10
N VAL A 45 1.32 5.18 -0.35
CA VAL A 45 0.92 6.59 -0.56
C VAL A 45 1.55 7.13 -1.83
N GLU A 46 2.85 6.90 -2.07
CA GLU A 46 3.52 7.32 -3.31
C GLU A 46 2.87 6.72 -4.54
N TYR A 47 2.63 5.40 -4.53
CA TYR A 47 1.90 4.73 -5.61
C TYR A 47 0.52 5.36 -5.83
N ASN A 48 -0.26 5.54 -4.76
CA ASN A 48 -1.59 6.10 -4.87
C ASN A 48 -1.60 7.58 -5.28
N ALA A 49 -0.55 8.35 -4.98
CA ALA A 49 -0.39 9.72 -5.45
C ALA A 49 -0.03 9.73 -6.94
N TYR A 50 0.94 8.92 -7.34
CA TYR A 50 1.37 8.77 -8.73
C TYR A 50 0.23 8.39 -9.66
N ILE A 51 -0.54 7.37 -9.29
CA ILE A 51 -1.66 6.90 -10.11
C ILE A 51 -2.72 7.99 -10.26
N ARG A 52 -3.04 8.74 -9.20
CA ARG A 52 -4.00 9.86 -9.27
C ARG A 52 -3.51 10.97 -10.19
N ASP A 53 -2.25 11.38 -10.05
CA ASP A 53 -1.66 12.44 -10.87
C ASP A 53 -1.65 12.02 -12.37
N LEU A 54 -1.28 10.77 -12.66
CA LEU A 54 -1.26 10.24 -14.03
C LEU A 54 -2.66 10.26 -14.67
N PHE A 55 -3.69 9.81 -13.95
CA PHE A 55 -5.07 9.82 -14.46
C PHE A 55 -5.65 11.23 -14.59
N ALA A 56 -5.23 12.17 -13.75
CA ALA A 56 -5.65 13.57 -13.86
C ALA A 56 -5.12 14.22 -15.15
N SER A 57 -3.90 13.87 -15.56
CA SER A 57 -3.31 14.34 -16.82
C SER A 57 -3.71 13.50 -18.05
N ASN A 58 -4.04 12.22 -17.87
CA ASN A 58 -4.31 11.27 -18.95
C ASN A 58 -5.58 10.45 -18.64
N PRO A 59 -6.78 11.02 -18.83
CA PRO A 59 -8.03 10.36 -18.48
C PRO A 59 -8.30 9.08 -19.27
N ASP A 60 -7.75 8.95 -20.48
CA ASP A 60 -7.95 7.79 -21.37
C ASP A 60 -6.99 6.63 -21.11
N MET A 61 -6.05 6.78 -20.16
CA MET A 61 -5.09 5.71 -19.84
C MET A 61 -5.75 4.56 -19.08
N THR A 62 -5.17 3.36 -19.21
CA THR A 62 -5.62 2.22 -18.40
C THR A 62 -4.78 2.09 -17.14
N LEU A 63 -5.33 1.42 -16.11
CA LEU A 63 -4.56 1.09 -14.91
C LEU A 63 -3.31 0.25 -15.23
N LYS A 64 -3.37 -0.58 -16.29
CA LYS A 64 -2.24 -1.39 -16.74
C LYS A 64 -1.10 -0.51 -17.25
N ASP A 65 -1.42 0.55 -17.98
CA ASP A 65 -0.46 1.53 -18.47
C ASP A 65 0.13 2.34 -17.31
N ALA A 66 -0.72 2.79 -16.38
CA ALA A 66 -0.29 3.51 -15.19
C ALA A 66 0.67 2.67 -14.31
N ILE A 67 0.40 1.37 -14.15
CA ILE A 67 1.30 0.44 -13.45
C ILE A 67 2.64 0.28 -14.20
N ARG A 68 2.64 0.31 -15.53
CA ARG A 68 3.84 0.22 -16.36
C ARG A 68 4.71 1.48 -16.18
N CYS A 69 4.12 2.67 -16.23
CA CYS A 69 4.80 3.94 -15.94
C CYS A 69 5.34 3.97 -14.51
N TRP A 70 4.54 3.55 -13.51
CA TRP A 70 4.98 3.47 -12.11
C TRP A 70 6.18 2.53 -11.91
N LYS A 71 6.19 1.38 -12.58
CA LYS A 71 7.33 0.44 -12.54
C LYS A 71 8.59 1.07 -13.10
N TYR A 72 8.48 1.82 -14.19
CA TYR A 72 9.58 2.57 -14.78
C TYR A 72 10.08 3.67 -13.82
N LYS A 73 9.18 4.53 -13.32
CA LYS A 73 9.53 5.67 -12.45
C LYS A 73 10.23 5.25 -11.16
N ARG A 74 9.70 4.24 -10.47
CA ARG A 74 10.30 3.66 -9.25
C ARG A 74 11.71 3.11 -9.46
N GLY A 75 12.07 2.73 -10.69
CA GLY A 75 13.41 2.24 -11.01
C GLY A 75 14.44 3.36 -11.20
N LEU A 76 13.99 4.61 -11.32
CA LEU A 76 14.87 5.77 -11.50
C LEU A 76 15.29 6.34 -10.14
N PRO A 77 16.52 6.87 -10.03
CA PRO A 77 16.93 7.59 -8.84
C PRO A 77 16.18 8.94 -8.75
N GLY A 78 15.65 9.27 -7.57
CA GLY A 78 14.97 10.54 -7.33
C GLY A 78 13.58 10.37 -6.71
N HIS A 79 12.69 11.33 -6.98
CA HIS A 79 11.31 11.28 -6.50
C HIS A 79 10.40 10.44 -7.42
N ASN A 80 9.38 9.83 -6.82
CA ASN A 80 8.42 8.98 -7.52
C ASN A 80 7.13 9.74 -7.88
N ARG A 81 7.21 11.03 -8.19
CA ARG A 81 6.06 11.83 -8.64
C ARG A 81 5.82 11.61 -10.13
N TYR A 82 4.57 11.64 -10.56
CA TYR A 82 4.24 11.54 -11.98
C TYR A 82 4.83 12.69 -12.78
N GLU A 83 5.45 12.34 -13.91
CA GLU A 83 5.90 13.27 -14.93
C GLU A 83 5.51 12.74 -16.30
N GLU A 84 5.22 13.62 -17.25
CA GLU A 84 4.84 13.23 -18.62
C GLU A 84 5.95 12.42 -19.32
N SER A 85 7.22 12.63 -18.95
CA SER A 85 8.35 11.84 -19.43
C SER A 85 8.24 10.35 -19.09
N ASP A 86 7.49 9.98 -18.05
CA ASP A 86 7.29 8.58 -17.66
C ASP A 86 6.48 7.79 -18.71
N LEU A 87 5.73 8.49 -19.58
CA LEU A 87 4.96 7.87 -20.66
C LEU A 87 5.84 7.17 -21.70
N VAL A 88 7.16 7.45 -21.71
CA VAL A 88 8.15 6.69 -22.49
C VAL A 88 8.07 5.19 -22.22
N ALA A 89 7.67 4.80 -21.00
CA ALA A 89 7.50 3.41 -20.61
C ALA A 89 6.44 2.67 -21.44
N LEU A 90 5.48 3.39 -22.03
CA LEU A 90 4.41 2.86 -22.87
C LEU A 90 4.81 2.72 -24.33
N SER A 91 5.91 3.36 -24.75
CA SER A 91 6.38 3.25 -26.13
C SER A 91 6.68 1.78 -26.46
N PRO A 92 6.19 1.25 -27.60
CA PRO A 92 6.67 -0.01 -28.11
C PRO A 92 8.17 0.13 -28.30
N ARG A 93 8.94 -0.72 -27.63
CA ARG A 93 10.36 -0.84 -27.89
C ARG A 93 10.50 -1.11 -29.38
N ALA A 94 10.93 -0.12 -30.15
CA ALA A 94 11.29 -0.30 -31.54
C ALA A 94 12.48 -1.26 -31.53
N GLU A 95 12.20 -2.54 -31.74
CA GLU A 95 13.20 -3.51 -32.15
C GLU A 95 13.63 -3.11 -33.56
N ILE A 96 14.87 -2.60 -33.65
CA ILE A 96 15.63 -2.47 -34.88
C ILE A 96 16.38 -3.79 -35.07
#